data_AF-A0A3M1W659-F1
#
_entry.id   AF-A0A3M1W659-F1
#
_cell.length_a   1.000
_cell.length_b   1.000
_cell.length_c   1.000
_cell.angle_alpha   90.00
_cell.angle_beta   90.00
_cell.angle_gamma   90.00
#
_symmetry.space_group_name_H-M   'P 1'
#
loop_
_entity.id
_entity.type
_entity.pdbx_description
1 polymer ?
#
loop_
_entity_poly.entity_id
_entity_poly.type
_entity_poly.pdbx_seq_one_letter_code
_entity_poly.pdbx_strand_id
1 'polypeptide(L)'
;MERPMIKIIVLTAAAVLACGAVLAEGDYFGAEFCAECHPQQYNDWKVSGHPYKLRSSEIARNLPLPLPEGYTWDDISYVIGGHGWKARYMDRDGYIITSIKTPDGEVPGHNQYNLATGRWVDYHPGEVKPYDCGRCHTTGFDPEGHQDGLEGIIGTWALPGIQCEACHGPGYEMAVDRSAAMCGQCHSRGDLDTIPAKGGFIRHHEQYNELLASPHAGFGCVTCHDPHKKAEFSIVKDCATCHEEEAADYEGTRMQIAGVTCTDCHMPAASKSAEALGPHAGDVKTHLFRINTDANASMFTEDGAFVKLDENGQGAVTIDFACMNCHRGVDPEVLAREAENFHQRPHRVLALVP
;
A
#
# COMPACT_ATOMS: atom_id res chain seq x y z
N MET A 1 -11.03 -12.90 88.09
CA MET A 1 -9.80 -12.86 87.29
C MET A 1 -9.68 -14.25 86.65
N GLU A 2 -9.83 -14.51 85.36
CA GLU A 2 -10.06 -13.75 84.14
C GLU A 2 -10.91 -14.67 83.24
N ARG A 3 -11.83 -14.11 82.44
CA ARG A 3 -12.68 -14.89 81.52
C ARG A 3 -11.91 -15.19 80.22
N PRO A 4 -12.02 -16.39 79.63
CA PRO A 4 -11.33 -16.66 78.37
C PRO A 4 -12.05 -15.96 77.22
N MET A 5 -11.30 -15.15 76.47
CA MET A 5 -11.74 -14.50 75.24
C MET A 5 -12.11 -15.53 74.17
N ILE A 6 -13.38 -15.53 73.76
CA ILE A 6 -13.84 -16.17 72.52
C ILE A 6 -13.30 -15.33 71.36
N LYS A 7 -12.29 -15.84 70.64
CA LYS A 7 -11.85 -15.28 69.37
C LYS A 7 -12.83 -15.72 68.29
N ILE A 8 -13.71 -14.82 67.86
CA ILE A 8 -14.52 -14.98 66.65
C ILE A 8 -13.56 -14.90 65.46
N ILE A 9 -13.35 -16.02 64.79
CA ILE A 9 -12.67 -16.11 63.50
C ILE A 9 -13.67 -15.63 62.45
N VAL A 10 -13.49 -14.41 61.94
CA VAL A 10 -14.16 -13.97 60.72
C VAL A 10 -13.30 -14.44 59.56
N LEU A 11 -13.69 -15.59 58.99
CA LEU A 11 -13.16 -16.10 57.73
C LEU A 11 -13.81 -15.29 56.58
N THR A 12 -13.21 -14.16 56.22
CA THR A 12 -13.50 -13.50 54.95
C THR A 12 -12.84 -14.29 53.82
N ALA A 13 -13.59 -15.22 53.24
CA ALA A 13 -13.24 -15.84 51.97
C ALA A 13 -13.39 -14.79 50.86
N ALA A 14 -12.34 -14.00 50.59
CA ALA A 14 -12.22 -13.24 49.36
C ALA A 14 -11.82 -14.22 48.25
N ALA A 15 -12.82 -14.82 47.61
CA ALA A 15 -12.64 -15.47 46.33
C ALA A 15 -12.28 -14.39 45.30
N VAL A 16 -10.99 -14.21 45.05
CA VAL A 16 -10.52 -13.49 43.87
C VAL A 16 -10.82 -14.40 42.69
N LEU A 17 -12.02 -14.26 42.11
CA LEU A 17 -12.25 -14.64 40.73
C LEU A 17 -11.39 -13.70 39.88
N ALA A 18 -10.18 -14.14 39.58
CA ALA A 18 -9.49 -13.70 38.38
C ALA A 18 -10.28 -14.30 37.20
N CYS A 19 -11.39 -13.65 36.85
CA CYS A 19 -11.99 -13.80 35.54
C CYS A 19 -10.98 -13.14 34.59
N GLY A 20 -10.06 -13.94 34.06
CA GLY A 20 -9.36 -13.56 32.85
C GLY A 20 -10.44 -13.28 31.82
N ALA A 21 -10.58 -12.02 31.44
CA ALA A 21 -11.33 -11.68 30.25
C ALA A 21 -10.58 -12.33 29.09
N VAL A 22 -10.98 -13.56 28.74
CA VAL A 22 -10.87 -14.02 27.37
C VAL A 22 -11.76 -13.06 26.61
N LEU A 23 -11.16 -12.05 25.98
CA LEU A 23 -11.87 -11.30 24.95
C LEU A 23 -12.29 -12.36 23.93
N ALA A 24 -13.60 -12.61 23.82
CA ALA A 24 -14.11 -13.31 22.66
C ALA A 24 -13.68 -12.48 21.45
N GLU A 25 -12.79 -13.02 20.61
CA GLU A 25 -12.59 -12.48 19.27
C GLU A 25 -13.97 -12.40 18.63
N GLY A 26 -14.39 -11.19 18.26
CA GLY A 26 -15.70 -11.00 17.62
C GLY A 26 -15.77 -11.85 16.36
N ASP A 27 -16.94 -12.45 16.12
CA ASP A 27 -17.18 -13.16 14.86
C ASP A 27 -17.01 -12.18 13.68
N TYR A 28 -16.27 -12.59 12.66
CA TYR A 28 -16.17 -11.86 11.39
C TYR A 28 -17.35 -12.24 10.49
N PHE A 29 -18.10 -11.26 10.00
CA PHE A 29 -19.29 -11.49 9.18
C PHE A 29 -19.08 -11.25 7.68
N GLY A 30 -18.05 -10.49 7.30
CA GLY A 30 -17.73 -10.13 5.91
C GLY A 30 -18.46 -8.91 5.38
N ALA A 31 -17.97 -8.38 4.26
CA ALA A 31 -18.44 -7.10 3.74
C ALA A 31 -19.90 -7.11 3.26
N GLU A 32 -20.42 -8.27 2.84
CA GLU A 32 -21.83 -8.44 2.46
C GLU A 32 -22.78 -8.13 3.62
N PHE A 33 -22.40 -8.52 4.84
CA PHE A 33 -23.15 -8.18 6.04
C PHE A 33 -23.18 -6.66 6.27
N CYS A 34 -22.03 -6.00 6.12
CA CYS A 34 -21.95 -4.54 6.22
C CYS A 34 -22.78 -3.84 5.13
N ALA A 35 -22.89 -4.43 3.94
CA ALA A 35 -23.59 -3.87 2.78
C ALA A 35 -25.10 -3.69 3.02
N GLU A 36 -25.70 -4.47 3.93
CA GLU A 36 -27.13 -4.36 4.28
C GLU A 36 -27.49 -2.98 4.82
N CYS A 37 -26.56 -2.34 5.56
CA CYS A 37 -26.74 -1.02 6.14
C CYS A 37 -25.87 0.06 5.47
N HIS A 38 -24.73 -0.31 4.88
CA HIS A 38 -23.75 0.60 4.27
C HIS A 38 -23.53 0.33 2.76
N PRO A 39 -24.58 0.38 1.92
CA PRO A 39 -24.49 -0.03 0.53
C PRO A 39 -23.58 0.88 -0.31
N GLN A 40 -23.49 2.17 0.02
CA GLN A 40 -22.63 3.10 -0.72
C GLN A 40 -21.15 2.80 -0.49
N GLN A 41 -20.73 2.68 0.76
CA GLN A 41 -19.35 2.36 1.13
C GLN A 41 -18.95 0.98 0.60
N TYR A 42 -19.84 0.00 0.68
CA TYR A 42 -19.63 -1.31 0.08
C TYR A 42 -19.41 -1.22 -1.44
N ASN A 43 -20.22 -0.43 -2.14
CA ASN A 43 -20.09 -0.25 -3.60
C ASN A 43 -18.80 0.47 -4.01
N ASP A 44 -18.33 1.44 -3.21
CA ASP A 44 -17.05 2.09 -3.43
C ASP A 44 -15.88 1.12 -3.14
N TRP A 45 -15.97 0.36 -2.04
CA TRP A 45 -14.94 -0.59 -1.59
C TRP A 45 -14.81 -1.79 -2.54
N LYS A 46 -15.92 -2.37 -3.00
CA LYS A 46 -15.91 -3.59 -3.83
C LYS A 46 -15.23 -3.39 -5.17
N VAL A 47 -15.11 -2.15 -5.65
CA VAL A 47 -14.41 -1.80 -6.89
C VAL A 47 -13.00 -1.27 -6.65
N SER A 48 -12.51 -1.34 -5.41
CA SER A 48 -11.14 -1.02 -5.02
C SER A 48 -10.23 -2.25 -5.09
N GLY A 49 -8.92 -2.04 -4.90
CA GLY A 49 -7.94 -3.13 -4.87
C GLY A 49 -7.92 -3.94 -3.56
N HIS A 50 -8.52 -3.44 -2.48
CA HIS A 50 -8.52 -4.09 -1.15
C HIS A 50 -9.19 -5.48 -1.13
N PRO A 51 -10.41 -5.68 -1.67
CA PRO A 51 -11.02 -7.01 -1.75
C PRO A 51 -10.25 -7.99 -2.65
N TYR A 52 -9.36 -7.47 -3.50
CA TYR A 52 -8.64 -8.25 -4.50
C TYR A 52 -7.25 -8.68 -4.02
N LYS A 53 -6.80 -8.27 -2.82
CA LYS A 53 -5.46 -8.65 -2.31
C LYS A 53 -5.28 -10.16 -2.21
N LEU A 54 -6.34 -10.90 -1.89
CA LEU A 54 -6.40 -12.35 -1.95
C LEU A 54 -7.82 -12.82 -2.24
N ARG A 55 -8.00 -13.76 -3.17
CA ARG A 55 -9.30 -14.40 -3.45
C ARG A 55 -9.13 -15.87 -3.79
N SER A 56 -10.09 -16.70 -3.40
CA SER A 56 -10.11 -18.11 -3.78
C SER A 56 -10.23 -18.27 -5.31
N SER A 57 -9.78 -19.40 -5.83
CA SER A 57 -9.88 -19.70 -7.26
C SER A 57 -11.32 -19.81 -7.74
N GLU A 58 -12.27 -20.17 -6.87
CA GLU A 58 -13.71 -20.19 -7.16
C GLU A 58 -14.25 -18.80 -7.52
N ILE A 59 -13.81 -17.77 -6.81
CA ILE A 59 -14.23 -16.39 -7.08
C ILE A 59 -13.41 -15.82 -8.24
N ALA A 60 -12.09 -16.00 -8.20
CA ALA A 60 -11.17 -15.35 -9.12
C ALA A 60 -11.29 -15.83 -10.57
N ARG A 61 -11.76 -17.07 -10.82
CA ARG A 61 -11.99 -17.61 -12.17
C ARG A 61 -13.02 -16.86 -13.00
N ASN A 62 -13.84 -16.03 -12.36
CA ASN A 62 -14.83 -15.18 -13.03
C ASN A 62 -14.24 -13.86 -13.54
N LEU A 63 -12.95 -13.62 -13.33
CA LEU A 63 -12.25 -12.48 -13.90
C LEU A 63 -11.51 -12.83 -15.19
N PRO A 64 -11.23 -11.85 -16.06
CA PRO A 64 -10.38 -12.01 -17.24
C PRO A 64 -8.89 -12.05 -16.86
N LEU A 65 -8.51 -12.95 -15.96
CA LEU A 65 -7.13 -13.15 -15.55
C LEU A 65 -6.52 -14.36 -16.30
N PRO A 66 -5.38 -14.18 -16.99
CA PRO A 66 -4.69 -15.29 -17.61
C PRO A 66 -3.96 -16.12 -16.54
N LEU A 67 -3.88 -17.42 -16.75
CA LEU A 67 -3.11 -18.32 -15.89
C LEU A 67 -1.68 -18.49 -16.41
N PRO A 68 -0.72 -18.81 -15.53
CA PRO A 68 0.63 -19.19 -15.97
C PRO A 68 0.55 -20.37 -16.95
N GLU A 69 1.48 -20.46 -17.89
CA GLU A 69 1.46 -21.50 -18.92
C GLU A 69 1.43 -22.91 -18.27
N GLY A 70 0.54 -23.77 -18.80
CA GLY A 70 0.35 -25.14 -18.33
C GLY A 70 -0.43 -25.29 -17.03
N TYR A 71 -1.01 -24.21 -16.50
CA TYR A 71 -1.94 -24.26 -15.37
C TYR A 71 -3.39 -24.09 -15.82
N THR A 72 -4.28 -24.76 -15.09
CA THR A 72 -5.74 -24.59 -15.17
C THR A 72 -6.27 -24.09 -13.83
N TRP A 73 -7.51 -23.62 -13.80
CA TRP A 73 -8.14 -23.20 -12.54
C TRP A 73 -8.28 -24.34 -11.52
N ASP A 74 -8.19 -25.59 -11.98
CA ASP A 74 -8.19 -26.77 -11.10
C ASP A 74 -6.85 -26.96 -10.39
N ASP A 75 -5.79 -26.28 -10.81
CA ASP A 75 -4.48 -26.28 -10.16
C ASP A 75 -4.31 -25.14 -9.14
N ILE A 76 -5.26 -24.19 -9.08
CA ILE A 76 -5.12 -22.96 -8.30
C ILE A 76 -5.96 -23.03 -7.01
N SER A 77 -5.35 -22.73 -5.87
CA SER A 77 -6.07 -22.48 -4.60
C SER A 77 -6.53 -21.02 -4.49
N TYR A 78 -5.58 -20.08 -4.60
CA TYR A 78 -5.80 -18.65 -4.42
C TYR A 78 -5.11 -17.80 -5.50
N VAL A 79 -5.68 -16.61 -5.72
CA VAL A 79 -5.10 -15.54 -6.54
C VAL A 79 -4.72 -14.37 -5.64
N ILE A 80 -3.47 -13.93 -5.76
CA ILE A 80 -2.90 -12.80 -5.03
C ILE A 80 -2.95 -11.58 -5.95
N GLY A 81 -3.82 -10.60 -5.65
CA GLY A 81 -4.02 -9.42 -6.47
C GLY A 81 -4.99 -9.62 -7.66
N GLY A 82 -4.61 -9.08 -8.81
CA GLY A 82 -5.44 -9.14 -10.04
C GLY A 82 -6.51 -8.05 -10.16
N HIS A 83 -6.22 -6.84 -9.67
CA HIS A 83 -7.08 -5.65 -9.84
C HIS A 83 -6.37 -4.47 -10.52
N GLY A 84 -5.23 -4.03 -9.96
CA GLY A 84 -4.50 -2.84 -10.44
C GLY A 84 -3.17 -3.17 -11.12
N TRP A 85 -2.23 -3.75 -10.37
CA TRP A 85 -0.84 -3.86 -10.81
C TRP A 85 -0.45 -5.24 -11.35
N LYS A 86 -0.67 -6.28 -10.55
CA LYS A 86 -0.20 -7.64 -10.83
C LYS A 86 -1.11 -8.71 -10.25
N ALA A 87 -1.05 -9.89 -10.85
CA ALA A 87 -1.63 -11.13 -10.33
C ALA A 87 -0.54 -12.20 -10.17
N ARG A 88 -0.66 -12.97 -9.10
CA ARG A 88 0.12 -14.19 -8.86
C ARG A 88 -0.83 -15.27 -8.34
N TYR A 89 -0.37 -16.51 -8.37
CA TYR A 89 -1.21 -17.67 -8.16
C TYR A 89 -0.56 -18.61 -7.14
N MET A 90 -1.39 -19.25 -6.33
CA MET A 90 -0.98 -20.31 -5.42
C MET A 90 -1.48 -21.65 -5.95
N ASP A 91 -0.64 -22.68 -5.84
CA ASP A 91 -1.00 -24.05 -6.21
C ASP A 91 -1.95 -24.69 -5.18
N ARG A 92 -2.27 -25.97 -5.36
CA ARG A 92 -3.18 -26.71 -4.47
C ARG A 92 -2.62 -27.01 -3.09
N ASP A 93 -1.33 -26.92 -2.89
CA ASP A 93 -0.68 -27.08 -1.59
C ASP A 93 -0.46 -25.73 -0.90
N GLY A 94 -0.85 -24.63 -1.55
CA GLY A 94 -0.80 -23.26 -1.01
C GLY A 94 0.53 -22.55 -1.27
N TYR A 95 1.45 -23.12 -2.03
CA TYR A 95 2.70 -22.44 -2.39
C TYR A 95 2.46 -21.46 -3.54
N ILE A 96 3.16 -20.33 -3.52
CA ILE A 96 3.16 -19.40 -4.65
C ILE A 96 3.83 -20.11 -5.82
N ILE A 97 3.15 -20.14 -6.97
CA ILE A 97 3.67 -20.71 -8.20
C ILE A 97 4.84 -19.85 -8.68
N THR A 98 5.99 -20.49 -8.88
CA THR A 98 7.27 -19.86 -9.28
C THR A 98 7.86 -20.40 -10.58
N SER A 99 7.18 -21.34 -11.21
CA SER A 99 7.55 -21.96 -12.49
C SER A 99 6.31 -22.19 -13.34
N ILE A 100 6.46 -22.10 -14.66
CA ILE A 100 5.43 -22.53 -15.62
C ILE A 100 5.63 -23.99 -16.02
N LYS A 101 4.57 -24.61 -16.56
CA LYS A 101 4.59 -25.99 -17.05
C LYS A 101 4.49 -25.98 -18.58
N THR A 102 5.58 -26.36 -19.25
CA THR A 102 5.62 -26.48 -20.72
C THR A 102 5.60 -27.96 -21.13
N PRO A 103 5.33 -28.29 -22.41
CA PRO A 103 5.46 -29.66 -22.90
C PRO A 103 6.84 -30.30 -22.70
N ASP A 104 7.89 -29.48 -22.63
CA ASP A 104 9.28 -29.91 -22.46
C ASP A 104 9.73 -29.98 -20.98
N GLY A 105 8.84 -29.63 -20.04
CA GLY A 105 9.08 -29.65 -18.61
C GLY A 105 8.78 -28.33 -17.91
N GLU A 106 9.12 -28.27 -16.62
CA GLU A 106 8.98 -27.05 -15.81
C GLU A 106 10.05 -26.02 -16.16
N VAL A 107 9.63 -24.77 -16.33
CA VAL A 107 10.51 -23.64 -16.60
C VAL A 107 10.37 -22.63 -15.46
N PRO A 108 11.44 -22.34 -14.70
CA PRO A 108 11.44 -21.31 -13.66
C PRO A 108 11.05 -19.94 -14.22
N GLY A 109 10.17 -19.22 -13.51
CA GLY A 109 9.75 -17.86 -13.85
C GLY A 109 8.44 -17.76 -14.61
N HIS A 110 8.23 -16.61 -15.28
CA HIS A 110 7.01 -16.28 -16.02
C HIS A 110 5.71 -16.46 -15.21
N ASN A 111 5.76 -16.17 -13.92
CA ASN A 111 4.73 -16.54 -12.94
C ASN A 111 3.98 -15.34 -12.32
N GLN A 112 4.41 -14.10 -12.62
CA GLN A 112 3.68 -12.89 -12.28
C GLN A 112 3.13 -12.23 -13.54
N TYR A 113 1.82 -12.01 -13.58
CA TYR A 113 1.17 -11.28 -14.65
C TYR A 113 1.03 -9.80 -14.29
N ASN A 114 1.59 -8.92 -15.10
CA ASN A 114 1.47 -7.47 -14.92
C ASN A 114 0.29 -6.95 -15.75
N LEU A 115 -0.73 -6.41 -15.07
CA LEU A 115 -2.02 -6.09 -15.68
C LEU A 115 -1.92 -4.95 -16.68
N ALA A 116 -1.09 -3.94 -16.40
CA ALA A 116 -0.95 -2.76 -17.25
C ALA A 116 -0.28 -3.07 -18.61
N THR A 117 0.63 -4.05 -18.65
CA THR A 117 1.45 -4.36 -19.84
C THR A 117 1.07 -5.68 -20.50
N GLY A 118 0.28 -6.53 -19.82
CA GLY A 118 -0.04 -7.88 -20.27
C GLY A 118 1.15 -8.83 -20.27
N ARG A 119 2.25 -8.49 -19.58
CA ARG A 119 3.48 -9.28 -19.58
C ARG A 119 3.54 -10.25 -18.41
N TRP A 120 4.12 -11.42 -18.68
CA TRP A 120 4.59 -12.34 -17.66
C TRP A 120 6.04 -12.02 -17.30
N VAL A 121 6.31 -11.87 -16.01
CA VAL A 121 7.64 -11.59 -15.47
C VAL A 121 7.96 -12.56 -14.33
N ASP A 122 9.24 -12.64 -13.99
CA ASP A 122 9.72 -13.54 -12.95
C ASP A 122 9.44 -12.99 -11.55
N TYR A 123 8.96 -13.87 -10.67
CA TYR A 123 8.88 -13.63 -9.25
C TYR A 123 9.37 -14.88 -8.52
N HIS A 124 10.56 -14.80 -7.91
CA HIS A 124 11.21 -15.92 -7.22
C HIS A 124 11.32 -17.20 -8.07
N PRO A 125 11.85 -17.11 -9.31
CA PRO A 125 11.79 -18.20 -10.29
C PRO A 125 12.41 -19.50 -9.75
N GLY A 126 11.63 -20.58 -9.74
CA GLY A 126 12.07 -21.91 -9.31
C GLY A 126 12.21 -22.12 -7.80
N GLU A 127 11.85 -21.13 -6.97
CA GLU A 127 11.86 -21.28 -5.51
C GLU A 127 10.60 -21.98 -5.02
N VAL A 128 10.71 -22.86 -4.01
CA VAL A 128 9.56 -23.27 -3.20
C VAL A 128 9.20 -22.09 -2.31
N LYS A 129 8.10 -21.40 -2.63
CA LYS A 129 7.76 -20.11 -2.04
C LYS A 129 6.47 -20.18 -1.21
N PRO A 130 6.56 -20.31 0.13
CA PRO A 130 5.39 -20.19 0.99
C PRO A 130 4.72 -18.82 0.84
N TYR A 131 3.41 -18.79 1.06
CA TYR A 131 2.63 -17.57 1.19
C TYR A 131 2.65 -17.09 2.64
N ASP A 132 3.42 -16.04 2.89
CA ASP A 132 3.58 -15.35 4.18
C ASP A 132 2.97 -13.94 4.18
N CYS A 133 2.14 -13.64 3.17
CA CYS A 133 1.61 -12.29 2.94
C CYS A 133 0.26 -12.03 3.66
N GLY A 134 -0.26 -13.01 4.42
CA GLY A 134 -1.59 -12.99 5.03
C GLY A 134 -1.86 -11.72 5.83
N ARG A 135 -0.94 -11.33 6.72
CA ARG A 135 -1.03 -10.12 7.56
C ARG A 135 -1.50 -8.87 6.82
N CYS A 136 -1.11 -8.69 5.56
CA CYS A 136 -1.44 -7.48 4.78
C CYS A 136 -2.50 -7.71 3.69
N HIS A 137 -2.90 -8.96 3.45
CA HIS A 137 -3.71 -9.35 2.30
C HIS A 137 -5.03 -10.05 2.69
N THR A 138 -5.28 -10.23 3.99
CA THR A 138 -6.47 -10.91 4.53
C THR A 138 -7.05 -10.14 5.71
N THR A 139 -8.23 -10.56 6.16
CA THR A 139 -8.95 -9.97 7.30
C THR A 139 -9.02 -10.97 8.44
N GLY A 140 -8.75 -10.52 9.67
CA GLY A 140 -8.66 -11.39 10.84
C GLY A 140 -7.52 -12.40 10.73
N PHE A 141 -6.32 -11.94 10.37
CA PHE A 141 -5.14 -12.79 10.21
C PHE A 141 -4.59 -13.27 11.56
N ASP A 142 -4.29 -14.56 11.64
CA ASP A 142 -3.55 -15.19 12.73
C ASP A 142 -2.27 -15.83 12.15
N PRO A 143 -1.07 -15.55 12.69
CA PRO A 143 0.17 -16.16 12.22
C PRO A 143 0.26 -17.68 12.47
N GLU A 144 -0.60 -18.26 13.31
CA GLU A 144 -0.60 -19.69 13.61
C GLU A 144 -1.40 -20.51 12.59
N GLY A 145 -0.90 -21.73 12.34
CA GLY A 145 -1.55 -22.72 11.49
C GLY A 145 -1.36 -22.48 9.99
N HIS A 146 -2.25 -23.11 9.22
CA HIS A 146 -2.23 -23.16 7.77
C HIS A 146 -3.66 -23.06 7.25
N GLN A 147 -4.01 -21.96 6.56
CA GLN A 147 -5.35 -21.80 6.01
C GLN A 147 -5.73 -23.00 5.15
N ASP A 148 -6.96 -23.50 5.32
CA ASP A 148 -7.51 -24.65 4.60
C ASP A 148 -6.67 -25.94 4.72
N GLY A 149 -5.76 -26.01 5.70
CA GLY A 149 -4.83 -27.13 5.88
C GLY A 149 -3.69 -27.18 4.84
N LEU A 150 -3.46 -26.09 4.11
CA LEU A 150 -2.47 -26.01 3.04
C LEU A 150 -1.09 -25.60 3.58
N GLU A 151 -0.14 -26.52 3.58
CA GLU A 151 1.20 -26.31 4.18
C GLU A 151 1.94 -25.08 3.62
N GLY A 152 1.74 -24.76 2.34
CA GLY A 152 2.35 -23.60 1.70
C GLY A 152 1.82 -22.26 2.21
N ILE A 153 0.73 -22.23 2.98
CA ILE A 153 0.15 -21.01 3.57
C ILE A 153 0.61 -20.86 5.01
N ILE A 154 1.27 -19.73 5.32
CA ILE A 154 1.70 -19.42 6.69
C ILE A 154 0.63 -18.57 7.37
N GLY A 155 0.00 -19.13 8.39
CA GLY A 155 -1.09 -18.52 9.14
C GLY A 155 -2.48 -18.87 8.61
N THR A 156 -3.48 -18.35 9.29
CA THR A 156 -4.91 -18.48 8.98
C THR A 156 -5.57 -17.11 8.93
N TRP A 157 -6.80 -17.04 8.41
CA TRP A 157 -7.59 -15.81 8.43
C TRP A 157 -9.08 -16.10 8.48
N ALA A 158 -9.83 -15.12 8.99
CA ALA A 158 -11.29 -15.19 8.95
C ALA A 158 -11.84 -15.03 7.52
N LEU A 159 -11.31 -14.06 6.75
CA LEU A 159 -11.78 -13.76 5.40
C LEU A 159 -10.63 -13.40 4.44
N PRO A 160 -10.67 -13.86 3.17
CA PRO A 160 -9.69 -13.47 2.17
C PRO A 160 -9.91 -12.01 1.73
N GLY A 161 -8.80 -11.33 1.39
CA GLY A 161 -8.82 -9.93 1.01
C GLY A 161 -8.93 -8.98 2.22
N ILE A 162 -8.79 -7.68 1.95
CA ILE A 162 -9.00 -6.64 2.95
C ILE A 162 -10.48 -6.23 2.92
N GLN A 163 -11.24 -6.78 3.86
CA GLN A 163 -12.66 -6.57 4.06
C GLN A 163 -12.91 -5.36 4.99
N CYS A 164 -14.17 -4.99 5.19
CA CYS A 164 -14.55 -3.89 6.08
C CYS A 164 -13.94 -4.05 7.49
N GLU A 165 -14.00 -5.26 8.02
CA GLU A 165 -13.60 -5.60 9.39
C GLU A 165 -12.08 -5.58 9.61
N ALA A 166 -11.27 -5.58 8.54
CA ALA A 166 -9.82 -5.35 8.66
C ALA A 166 -9.51 -3.94 9.17
N CYS A 167 -10.38 -2.97 8.85
CA CYS A 167 -10.23 -1.58 9.28
C CYS A 167 -11.15 -1.23 10.46
N HIS A 168 -12.32 -1.86 10.52
CA HIS A 168 -13.40 -1.49 11.42
C HIS A 168 -13.55 -2.38 12.66
N GLY A 169 -12.72 -3.42 12.77
CA GLY A 169 -12.88 -4.47 13.78
C GLY A 169 -13.95 -5.47 13.40
N PRO A 170 -13.99 -6.64 14.07
CA PRO A 170 -14.95 -7.69 13.78
C PRO A 170 -16.38 -7.28 14.15
N GLY A 171 -17.33 -7.79 13.40
CA GLY A 171 -18.73 -7.77 13.79
C GLY A 171 -19.39 -6.40 13.71
N TYR A 172 -20.01 -6.00 14.81
CA TYR A 172 -20.76 -4.74 14.93
C TYR A 172 -19.91 -3.57 15.45
N GLU A 173 -18.61 -3.77 15.70
CA GLU A 173 -17.76 -2.76 16.35
C GLU A 173 -17.71 -1.46 15.55
N MET A 174 -17.50 -1.55 14.23
CA MET A 174 -17.42 -0.41 13.31
C MET A 174 -16.54 0.74 13.82
N ALA A 175 -15.45 0.40 14.53
CA ALA A 175 -14.51 1.38 15.07
C ALA A 175 -13.86 2.17 13.92
N VAL A 176 -13.68 3.47 14.11
CA VAL A 176 -13.09 4.34 13.08
C VAL A 176 -11.79 4.90 13.60
N ASP A 177 -10.67 4.27 13.22
CA ASP A 177 -9.33 4.84 13.37
C ASP A 177 -8.95 5.63 12.10
N ARG A 178 -8.69 6.92 12.27
CA ARG A 178 -8.34 7.85 11.18
C ARG A 178 -6.83 8.15 11.14
N SER A 179 -6.04 7.51 12.00
CA SER A 179 -4.59 7.67 12.03
C SER A 179 -3.95 7.11 10.76
N ALA A 180 -2.81 7.66 10.36
CA ALA A 180 -2.00 7.06 9.29
C ALA A 180 -1.47 5.67 9.70
N ALA A 181 -1.25 5.45 11.00
CA ALA A 181 -0.77 4.18 11.55
C ALA A 181 -1.72 3.01 11.26
N MET A 182 -3.04 3.26 11.20
CA MET A 182 -4.02 2.25 10.81
C MET A 182 -3.74 1.70 9.40
N CYS A 183 -3.53 2.57 8.43
CA CYS A 183 -3.14 2.19 7.07
C CYS A 183 -1.72 1.59 7.05
N GLY A 184 -0.85 2.11 7.90
CA GLY A 184 0.53 1.68 8.10
C GLY A 184 0.69 0.23 8.54
N GLN A 185 -0.37 -0.44 9.03
CA GLN A 185 -0.32 -1.88 9.31
C GLN A 185 0.05 -2.71 8.07
N CYS A 186 -0.37 -2.23 6.88
CA CYS A 186 -0.13 -2.87 5.59
C CYS A 186 0.69 -2.03 4.61
N HIS A 187 0.56 -0.70 4.68
CA HIS A 187 1.27 0.26 3.82
C HIS A 187 2.62 0.69 4.39
N SER A 188 3.34 -0.26 5.00
CA SER A 188 4.72 -0.11 5.45
C SER A 188 5.54 -1.37 5.17
N ARG A 189 6.87 -1.23 5.15
CA ARG A 189 7.80 -2.33 5.33
C ARG A 189 8.90 -1.98 6.32
N GLY A 190 9.37 -3.01 7.02
CA GLY A 190 10.52 -2.91 7.91
C GLY A 190 10.31 -1.84 8.98
N ASP A 191 11.37 -1.10 9.26
CA ASP A 191 11.38 -0.04 10.28
C ASP A 191 10.79 1.26 9.71
N LEU A 192 9.99 1.94 10.53
CA LEU A 192 9.21 3.13 10.13
C LEU A 192 10.06 4.35 9.75
N ASP A 193 11.32 4.38 10.18
CA ASP A 193 12.31 5.43 9.88
C ASP A 193 13.14 5.12 8.64
N THR A 194 12.84 4.03 7.94
CA THR A 194 13.47 3.67 6.67
C THR A 194 12.45 3.54 5.55
N ILE A 195 12.86 3.79 4.31
CA ILE A 195 12.01 3.62 3.13
C ILE A 195 12.76 2.70 2.16
N PRO A 196 12.46 1.39 2.14
CA PRO A 196 13.12 0.43 1.27
C PRO A 196 12.99 0.78 -0.22
N ALA A 197 14.11 0.66 -0.93
CA ALA A 197 14.23 0.84 -2.37
C ALA A 197 14.90 -0.38 -3.01
N LYS A 198 14.63 -0.60 -4.30
CA LYS A 198 15.33 -1.61 -5.09
C LYS A 198 15.25 -1.31 -6.58
N GLY A 199 16.41 -1.35 -7.25
CA GLY A 199 16.48 -1.19 -8.71
C GLY A 199 16.09 0.21 -9.16
N GLY A 200 16.48 1.22 -8.39
CA GLY A 200 16.22 2.63 -8.70
C GLY A 200 14.79 3.10 -8.43
N PHE A 201 14.00 2.36 -7.63
CA PHE A 201 12.65 2.77 -7.25
C PHE A 201 12.40 2.47 -5.77
N ILE A 202 11.55 3.27 -5.14
CA ILE A 202 10.96 2.92 -3.84
C ILE A 202 10.17 1.62 -4.02
N ARG A 203 10.23 0.73 -3.02
CA ARG A 203 9.42 -0.49 -3.06
C ARG A 203 7.94 -0.14 -2.89
N HIS A 204 7.05 -1.02 -3.33
CA HIS A 204 5.63 -0.81 -3.11
C HIS A 204 5.25 -1.08 -1.66
N HIS A 205 4.21 -0.36 -1.22
CA HIS A 205 3.66 -0.35 0.14
C HIS A 205 4.53 0.41 1.16
N GLU A 206 5.27 1.45 0.75
CA GLU A 206 5.98 2.33 1.68
C GLU A 206 5.26 3.66 1.94
N GLN A 207 4.02 3.84 1.47
CA GLN A 207 3.37 5.16 1.53
C GLN A 207 3.25 5.71 2.94
N TYR A 208 3.15 4.85 3.95
CA TYR A 208 3.18 5.28 5.35
C TYR A 208 4.56 5.79 5.76
N ASN A 209 5.63 5.02 5.50
CA ASN A 209 7.01 5.43 5.77
C ASN A 209 7.36 6.72 5.02
N GLU A 210 6.95 6.84 3.75
CA GLU A 210 7.11 8.04 2.93
C GLU A 210 6.39 9.25 3.54
N LEU A 211 5.14 9.08 3.98
CA LEU A 211 4.37 10.16 4.61
C LEU A 211 5.05 10.63 5.90
N LEU A 212 5.53 9.71 6.75
CA LEU A 212 6.25 10.04 7.98
C LEU A 212 7.57 10.78 7.72
N ALA A 213 8.23 10.50 6.60
CA ALA A 213 9.44 11.19 6.17
C ALA A 213 9.16 12.46 5.34
N SER A 214 7.91 12.92 5.27
CA SER A 214 7.51 14.07 4.45
C SER A 214 7.13 15.30 5.29
N PRO A 215 6.96 16.48 4.67
CA PRO A 215 6.36 17.64 5.34
C PRO A 215 4.93 17.40 5.86
N HIS A 216 4.26 16.34 5.40
CA HIS A 216 2.90 15.96 5.78
C HIS A 216 2.83 14.86 6.85
N ALA A 217 3.94 14.56 7.54
CA ALA A 217 4.02 13.52 8.57
C ALA A 217 2.96 13.65 9.70
N GLY A 218 2.45 14.86 9.95
CA GLY A 218 1.40 15.12 10.93
C GLY A 218 -0.03 14.77 10.49
N PHE A 219 -0.24 14.40 9.23
CA PHE A 219 -1.57 14.10 8.68
C PHE A 219 -1.86 12.59 8.63
N GLY A 220 -3.14 12.25 8.76
CA GLY A 220 -3.64 10.91 8.41
C GLY A 220 -3.81 10.75 6.90
N CYS A 221 -3.76 9.52 6.39
CA CYS A 221 -4.04 9.21 4.98
C CYS A 221 -5.42 9.75 4.56
N VAL A 222 -6.40 9.63 5.47
CA VAL A 222 -7.79 10.06 5.25
C VAL A 222 -8.00 11.58 5.28
N THR A 223 -6.94 12.36 5.51
CA THR A 223 -6.95 13.81 5.27
C THR A 223 -7.14 14.11 3.78
N CYS A 224 -6.54 13.28 2.92
CA CYS A 224 -6.55 13.43 1.48
C CYS A 224 -7.36 12.35 0.78
N HIS A 225 -7.46 11.14 1.34
CA HIS A 225 -8.10 9.99 0.69
C HIS A 225 -9.42 9.54 1.37
N ASP A 226 -10.43 9.24 0.59
CA ASP A 226 -11.57 8.41 1.00
C ASP A 226 -11.09 6.94 1.05
N PRO A 227 -11.09 6.31 2.23
CA PRO A 227 -10.56 4.95 2.40
C PRO A 227 -11.43 3.86 1.75
N HIS A 228 -12.68 4.18 1.37
CA HIS A 228 -13.57 3.22 0.71
C HIS A 228 -13.38 3.23 -0.81
N LYS A 229 -12.96 4.35 -1.39
CA LYS A 229 -12.86 4.49 -2.85
C LYS A 229 -11.56 3.90 -3.36
N LYS A 230 -11.59 3.42 -4.60
CA LYS A 230 -10.37 3.09 -5.34
C LYS A 230 -9.43 4.29 -5.44
N ALA A 231 -8.13 4.02 -5.42
CA ALA A 231 -7.08 5.02 -5.27
C ALA A 231 -7.22 6.18 -6.27
N GLU A 232 -7.55 5.90 -7.53
CA GLU A 232 -7.67 6.89 -8.61
C GLU A 232 -8.78 7.92 -8.40
N PHE A 233 -9.77 7.61 -7.55
CA PHE A 233 -10.95 8.46 -7.31
C PHE A 233 -11.18 8.73 -5.82
N SER A 234 -10.14 8.55 -5.02
CA SER A 234 -10.21 8.67 -3.56
C SER A 234 -9.88 10.07 -3.05
N ILE A 235 -9.40 11.00 -3.87
CA ILE A 235 -9.03 12.34 -3.38
C ILE A 235 -10.28 13.10 -2.91
N VAL A 236 -10.28 13.47 -1.63
CA VAL A 236 -11.33 14.30 -0.98
C VAL A 236 -10.87 15.73 -0.70
N LYS A 237 -9.56 15.99 -0.81
CA LYS A 237 -8.96 17.30 -0.60
C LYS A 237 -7.79 17.50 -1.55
N ASP A 238 -7.89 18.53 -2.40
CA ASP A 238 -6.84 18.91 -3.34
C ASP A 238 -5.75 19.74 -2.66
N CYS A 239 -4.54 19.73 -3.23
CA CYS A 239 -3.39 20.49 -2.72
C CYS A 239 -3.70 21.97 -2.52
N ALA A 240 -4.41 22.58 -3.49
CA ALA A 240 -4.79 23.99 -3.49
C ALA A 240 -5.73 24.39 -2.34
N THR A 241 -6.34 23.42 -1.63
CA THR A 241 -7.16 23.69 -0.45
C THR A 241 -6.32 24.17 0.75
N CYS A 242 -5.03 23.87 0.77
CA CYS A 242 -4.11 24.31 1.83
C CYS A 242 -2.90 25.10 1.29
N HIS A 243 -2.52 24.89 0.03
CA HIS A 243 -1.45 25.59 -0.66
C HIS A 243 -2.03 26.64 -1.62
N GLU A 244 -2.78 27.59 -1.07
CA GLU A 244 -3.50 28.62 -1.87
C GLU A 244 -2.52 29.57 -2.58
N GLU A 245 -1.43 29.95 -1.91
CA GLU A 245 -0.39 30.81 -2.48
C GLU A 245 0.32 30.13 -3.65
N GLU A 246 0.79 28.89 -3.45
CA GLU A 246 1.45 28.13 -4.52
C GLU A 246 0.50 27.83 -5.69
N ALA A 247 -0.79 27.62 -5.41
CA ALA A 247 -1.80 27.41 -6.44
C ALA A 247 -2.05 28.68 -7.26
N ALA A 248 -2.12 29.85 -6.61
CA ALA A 248 -2.25 31.14 -7.27
C ALA A 248 -1.02 31.45 -8.14
N ASP A 249 0.18 31.17 -7.64
CA ASP A 249 1.43 31.32 -8.39
C ASP A 249 1.55 30.36 -9.58
N TYR A 250 0.94 29.18 -9.47
CA TYR A 250 0.94 28.17 -10.54
C TYR A 250 -0.07 28.49 -11.66
N GLU A 251 -1.08 29.30 -11.37
CA GLU A 251 -2.12 29.68 -12.32
C GLU A 251 -1.56 30.48 -13.51
N GLY A 252 -1.97 30.12 -14.72
CA GLY A 252 -1.51 30.73 -15.97
C GLY A 252 -0.06 30.39 -16.37
N THR A 253 0.63 29.53 -15.60
CA THR A 253 1.96 29.05 -16.00
C THR A 253 1.89 28.16 -17.23
N ARG A 254 2.99 28.07 -17.98
CA ARG A 254 3.08 27.16 -19.14
C ARG A 254 2.83 25.70 -18.77
N MET A 255 3.23 25.28 -17.57
CA MET A 255 3.02 23.93 -17.06
C MET A 255 1.53 23.66 -16.80
N GLN A 256 0.84 24.60 -16.13
CA GLN A 256 -0.60 24.49 -15.92
C GLN A 256 -1.37 24.46 -17.25
N ILE A 257 -1.02 25.34 -18.20
CA ILE A 257 -1.64 25.38 -19.54
C ILE A 257 -1.40 24.07 -20.31
N ALA A 258 -0.26 23.42 -20.10
CA ALA A 258 0.04 22.11 -20.67
C ALA A 258 -0.67 20.94 -19.95
N GLY A 259 -1.45 21.21 -18.89
CA GLY A 259 -2.19 20.21 -18.12
C GLY A 259 -1.37 19.50 -17.04
N VAL A 260 -0.18 19.99 -16.71
CA VAL A 260 0.65 19.44 -15.63
C VAL A 260 0.03 19.83 -14.29
N THR A 261 -0.14 18.85 -13.41
CA THR A 261 -0.73 19.00 -12.07
C THR A 261 0.33 19.00 -10.98
N CYS A 262 -0.02 19.44 -9.78
CA CYS A 262 0.85 19.42 -8.59
C CYS A 262 1.48 18.04 -8.38
N THR A 263 0.67 16.98 -8.55
CA THR A 263 1.09 15.60 -8.30
C THR A 263 2.07 15.05 -9.34
N ASP A 264 2.24 15.71 -10.49
CA ASP A 264 3.17 15.24 -11.51
C ASP A 264 4.62 15.55 -11.15
N CYS A 265 4.84 16.64 -10.39
CA CYS A 265 6.17 17.04 -9.89
C CYS A 265 6.40 16.61 -8.43
N HIS A 266 5.39 16.77 -7.57
CA HIS A 266 5.53 16.52 -6.12
C HIS A 266 5.23 15.08 -5.72
N MET A 267 4.50 14.34 -6.55
CA MET A 267 4.19 12.92 -6.32
C MET A 267 4.41 12.08 -7.58
N PRO A 268 5.57 12.19 -8.26
CA PRO A 268 5.82 11.40 -9.46
C PRO A 268 5.78 9.91 -9.13
N ALA A 269 5.64 9.08 -10.15
CA ALA A 269 5.69 7.64 -9.99
C ALA A 269 7.13 7.18 -9.66
N ALA A 270 7.61 7.39 -8.43
CA ALA A 270 8.95 7.01 -7.99
C ALA A 270 8.98 5.63 -7.28
N SER A 271 7.81 5.00 -7.13
CA SER A 271 7.66 3.69 -6.47
C SER A 271 7.28 2.62 -7.50
N LYS A 272 7.78 1.39 -7.31
CA LYS A 272 7.52 0.24 -8.19
C LYS A 272 6.80 -0.91 -7.49
N SER A 273 5.59 -1.18 -7.95
CA SER A 273 4.78 -2.34 -7.61
C SER A 273 4.99 -3.47 -8.60
N ALA A 274 4.67 -3.27 -9.88
CA ALA A 274 4.74 -4.29 -10.92
C ALA A 274 5.72 -3.92 -12.02
N GLU A 275 5.66 -2.68 -12.51
CA GLU A 275 6.35 -2.25 -13.72
C GLU A 275 7.10 -0.93 -13.51
N ALA A 276 8.27 -0.85 -14.15
CA ALA A 276 8.90 0.43 -14.45
C ALA A 276 8.46 0.85 -15.85
N LEU A 277 7.81 2.01 -15.95
CA LEU A 277 7.34 2.63 -17.19
C LEU A 277 8.44 3.46 -17.86
N GLY A 278 9.58 3.67 -17.19
CA GLY A 278 10.76 4.34 -17.71
C GLY A 278 11.90 4.33 -16.69
N PRO A 279 13.04 4.99 -16.99
CA PRO A 279 14.18 5.05 -16.07
C PRO A 279 13.88 5.81 -14.77
N HIS A 280 12.94 6.76 -14.80
CA HIS A 280 12.52 7.58 -13.65
C HIS A 280 10.99 7.56 -13.47
N ALA A 281 10.35 6.46 -13.89
CA ALA A 281 8.91 6.28 -13.78
C ALA A 281 8.58 4.83 -13.45
N GLY A 282 8.13 4.59 -12.22
CA GLY A 282 7.48 3.38 -11.77
C GLY A 282 5.98 3.40 -12.09
N ASP A 283 5.18 2.77 -11.22
CA ASP A 283 3.74 2.60 -11.39
C ASP A 283 2.93 2.95 -10.13
N VAL A 284 3.59 3.54 -9.13
CA VAL A 284 2.98 4.05 -7.89
C VAL A 284 3.57 5.42 -7.57
N LYS A 285 2.69 6.38 -7.28
CA LYS A 285 3.07 7.76 -6.88
C LYS A 285 3.71 7.78 -5.49
N THR A 286 4.82 8.51 -5.36
CA THR A 286 5.50 8.74 -4.07
C THR A 286 4.72 9.73 -3.19
N HIS A 287 4.88 9.59 -1.88
CA HIS A 287 4.28 10.46 -0.86
C HIS A 287 5.35 11.25 -0.09
N LEU A 288 6.48 11.57 -0.73
CA LEU A 288 7.53 12.42 -0.14
C LEU A 288 7.28 13.92 -0.29
N PHE A 289 6.53 14.33 -1.33
CA PHE A 289 6.09 15.70 -1.65
C PHE A 289 7.18 16.75 -1.91
N ARG A 290 8.20 16.84 -1.05
CA ARG A 290 9.31 17.80 -1.18
C ARG A 290 10.15 17.45 -2.40
N ILE A 291 10.57 18.47 -3.15
CA ILE A 291 11.51 18.33 -4.27
C ILE A 291 12.88 18.84 -3.82
N ASN A 292 13.92 18.03 -4.00
CA ASN A 292 15.31 18.45 -3.89
C ASN A 292 15.79 18.93 -5.26
N THR A 293 16.12 20.22 -5.34
CA THR A 293 16.51 20.89 -6.59
C THR A 293 18.01 20.85 -6.87
N ASP A 294 18.82 20.14 -6.08
CA ASP A 294 20.23 19.90 -6.41
C ASP A 294 20.33 18.93 -7.60
N ALA A 295 20.99 19.36 -8.68
CA ALA A 295 21.15 18.60 -9.91
C ALA A 295 21.91 17.27 -9.71
N ASN A 296 22.73 17.19 -8.65
CA ASN A 296 23.57 16.04 -8.33
C ASN A 296 23.00 15.19 -7.19
N ALA A 297 21.83 15.55 -6.65
CA ALA A 297 21.19 14.76 -5.62
C ALA A 297 20.71 13.41 -6.16
N SER A 298 20.93 12.37 -5.36
CA SER A 298 20.34 11.05 -5.57
C SER A 298 19.21 10.84 -4.56
N MET A 299 18.08 10.34 -5.05
CA MET A 299 16.93 9.97 -4.20
C MET A 299 17.25 8.80 -3.28
N PHE A 300 18.20 7.95 -3.66
CA PHE A 300 18.50 6.70 -2.97
C PHE A 300 19.89 6.72 -2.35
N THR A 301 20.09 5.87 -1.35
CA THR A 301 21.40 5.57 -0.77
C THR A 301 22.36 5.02 -1.84
N GLU A 302 23.66 5.06 -1.58
CA GLU A 302 24.69 4.64 -2.56
C GLU A 302 24.53 3.17 -2.99
N ASP A 303 24.09 2.31 -2.08
CA ASP A 303 23.76 0.90 -2.35
C ASP A 303 22.37 0.70 -3.01
N GLY A 304 21.59 1.77 -3.14
CA GLY A 304 20.23 1.76 -3.69
C GLY A 304 19.20 1.00 -2.85
N ALA A 305 19.52 0.69 -1.59
CA ALA A 305 18.67 -0.11 -0.72
C ALA A 305 17.56 0.71 -0.03
N PHE A 306 17.73 2.03 0.10
CA PHE A 306 16.78 2.91 0.77
C PHE A 306 16.66 4.27 0.08
N VAL A 307 15.56 5.00 0.34
CA VAL A 307 15.51 6.45 0.09
C VAL A 307 16.49 7.15 1.02
N LYS A 308 17.23 8.12 0.48
CA LYS A 308 18.14 8.96 1.25
C LYS A 308 17.34 9.99 2.04
N LEU A 309 17.42 9.91 3.36
CA LEU A 309 16.83 10.89 4.28
C LEU A 309 17.87 11.94 4.68
N ASP A 310 17.42 13.16 4.96
CA ASP A 310 18.26 14.22 5.52
C ASP A 310 18.47 14.07 7.05
N GLU A 311 19.19 15.00 7.65
CA GLU A 311 19.51 14.99 9.09
C GLU A 311 18.26 15.06 10.00
N ASN A 312 17.12 15.49 9.46
CA ASN A 312 15.84 15.55 10.16
C ASN A 312 14.95 14.33 9.85
N GLY A 313 15.47 13.33 9.14
CA GLY A 313 14.72 12.16 8.71
C GLY A 313 13.75 12.42 7.56
N GLN A 314 13.90 13.53 6.82
CA GLN A 314 13.01 13.85 5.71
C GLN A 314 13.55 13.35 4.37
N GLY A 315 12.67 12.73 3.58
CA GLY A 315 12.95 12.34 2.20
C GLY A 315 12.54 13.44 1.21
N ALA A 316 13.09 13.36 0.00
CA ALA A 316 12.73 14.27 -1.09
C ALA A 316 12.77 13.57 -2.45
N VAL A 317 11.92 14.02 -3.34
CA VAL A 317 11.92 13.68 -4.76
C VAL A 317 13.04 14.47 -5.45
N THR A 318 13.87 13.82 -6.27
CA THR A 318 14.94 14.48 -7.03
C THR A 318 14.47 14.90 -8.43
N ILE A 319 15.26 15.77 -9.08
CA ILE A 319 14.96 16.35 -10.41
C ILE A 319 14.72 15.29 -11.49
N ASP A 320 15.39 14.15 -11.40
CA ASP A 320 15.23 13.05 -12.34
C ASP A 320 13.80 12.46 -12.31
N PHE A 321 13.22 12.26 -11.12
CA PHE A 321 11.83 11.84 -10.97
C PHE A 321 10.83 12.96 -11.23
N ALA A 322 11.07 14.16 -10.70
CA ALA A 322 10.12 15.27 -10.79
C ALA A 322 10.04 15.88 -12.19
N CYS A 323 11.13 15.89 -12.96
CA CYS A 323 11.23 16.67 -14.19
C CYS A 323 11.60 15.82 -15.42
N MET A 324 12.58 14.92 -15.29
CA MET A 324 13.18 14.25 -16.45
C MET A 324 12.28 13.18 -17.08
N ASN A 325 11.19 12.77 -16.42
CA ASN A 325 10.17 11.93 -17.06
C ASN A 325 9.56 12.59 -18.31
N CYS A 326 9.32 13.90 -18.24
CA CYS A 326 8.79 14.71 -19.34
C CYS A 326 9.92 15.44 -20.11
N HIS A 327 10.89 16.01 -19.40
CA HIS A 327 12.01 16.78 -19.95
C HIS A 327 13.19 15.89 -20.34
N ARG A 328 12.94 14.86 -21.13
CA ARG A 328 13.95 13.86 -21.51
C ARG A 328 15.08 14.52 -22.32
N GLY A 329 16.31 14.27 -21.90
CA GLY A 329 17.52 14.79 -22.58
C GLY A 329 17.84 16.26 -22.29
N VAL A 330 17.13 16.90 -21.37
CA VAL A 330 17.52 18.22 -20.83
C VAL A 330 18.57 18.02 -19.74
N ASP A 331 19.59 18.87 -19.72
CA ASP A 331 20.64 18.86 -18.71
C ASP A 331 20.04 19.05 -17.29
N PRO A 332 20.33 18.15 -16.32
CA PRO A 332 19.85 18.28 -14.94
C PRO A 332 20.18 19.63 -14.29
N GLU A 333 21.32 20.25 -14.61
CA GLU A 333 21.71 21.57 -14.08
C GLU A 333 20.78 22.69 -14.58
N VAL A 334 20.26 22.54 -15.80
CA VAL A 334 19.24 23.46 -16.32
C VAL A 334 17.93 23.25 -15.58
N LEU A 335 17.50 22.00 -15.41
CA LEU A 335 16.25 21.68 -14.71
C LEU A 335 16.28 22.12 -13.24
N ALA A 336 17.38 21.87 -12.53
CA ALA A 336 17.63 22.32 -11.16
C ALA A 336 17.47 23.83 -11.01
N ARG A 337 18.17 24.61 -11.84
CA ARG A 337 18.09 26.08 -11.84
C ARG A 337 16.68 26.59 -12.17
N GLU A 338 15.95 25.90 -13.04
CA GLU A 338 14.56 26.25 -13.32
C GLU A 338 13.60 25.78 -12.22
N ALA A 339 13.91 24.73 -11.47
CA ALA A 339 13.06 24.25 -10.37
C ALA A 339 13.21 25.11 -9.10
N GLU A 340 14.37 25.73 -8.89
CA GLU A 340 14.63 26.54 -7.70
C GLU A 340 13.63 27.71 -7.56
N ASN A 341 12.96 27.79 -6.40
CA ASN A 341 11.92 28.80 -6.10
C ASN A 341 10.82 28.85 -7.18
N PHE A 342 10.44 27.70 -7.74
CA PHE A 342 9.50 27.60 -8.87
C PHE A 342 8.26 28.49 -8.70
N HIS A 343 7.59 28.39 -7.54
CA HIS A 343 6.34 29.11 -7.27
C HIS A 343 6.55 30.62 -7.09
N GLN A 344 7.74 31.09 -6.73
CA GLN A 344 7.98 32.51 -6.45
C GLN A 344 8.42 33.32 -7.68
N ARG A 345 8.38 32.75 -8.89
CA ARG A 345 8.93 33.39 -10.12
C ARG A 345 7.81 33.99 -11.00
N PRO A 346 7.66 35.33 -11.05
CA PRO A 346 6.56 35.99 -11.77
C PRO A 346 6.62 35.86 -13.30
N HIS A 347 7.78 35.53 -13.88
CA HIS A 347 7.98 35.49 -15.34
C HIS A 347 7.48 34.21 -16.04
N ARG A 348 6.81 33.31 -15.31
CA ARG A 348 6.32 32.02 -15.87
C ARG A 348 4.85 32.04 -16.25
N VAL A 349 4.10 33.00 -15.72
CA VAL A 349 2.72 33.27 -16.09
C VAL A 349 2.74 33.98 -17.44
N LEU A 350 2.09 33.40 -18.44
CA LEU A 350 1.81 34.15 -19.67
C LEU A 350 0.79 35.21 -19.30
N ALA A 351 1.18 36.49 -19.32
CA ALA A 351 0.19 37.56 -19.27
C ALA A 351 -0.78 37.32 -20.44
N LEU A 352 -2.02 36.92 -20.11
CA LEU A 352 -3.11 36.96 -21.06
C LEU A 352 -3.27 38.43 -21.44
N VAL A 353 -2.66 38.81 -22.56
CA VAL A 353 -2.87 40.13 -23.13
C VAL A 353 -4.36 40.18 -23.51
N PRO A 354 -5.12 41.17 -23.01
CA PRO A 354 -6.57 41.25 -23.21
C PRO A 354 -6.98 41.37 -24.69
#